data_AF-A0A9C9XS46-F1
#
_entry.id   AF-A0A9C9XS46-F1
#
_cell.length_a   1.000
_cell.length_b   1.000
_cell.length_c   1.000
_cell.angle_alpha   90.00
_cell.angle_beta   90.00
_cell.angle_gamma   90.00
#
_symmetry.space_group_name_H-M   'P 1'
#
loop_
_entity.id
_entity.type
_entity.pdbx_description
1 polymer ?
#
loop_
_entity_poly.entity_id
_entity_poly.type
_entity_poly.pdbx_seq_one_letter_code
_entity_poly.pdbx_strand_id
1 'polypeptide(L)' 'AMEAYGAAYTLKEFLTVKSDDVEGRTTMYEKIVKGNNFLETGLPESFHVLVKELKGLCLDVELLEE' A
#
# COMPACT_ATOMS: atom_id res chain seq x y z
N ALA A 1 4.96 10.12 -14.40
CA ALA A 1 3.83 10.17 -15.36
C ALA A 1 2.49 10.28 -14.62
N MET A 2 2.06 9.26 -13.86
CA MET A 2 0.75 9.27 -13.16
C MET A 2 0.59 10.40 -12.13
N GLU A 3 1.65 10.74 -11.41
CA GLU A 3 1.68 11.88 -10.47
C GLU A 3 1.41 13.21 -11.16
N ALA A 4 2.00 13.43 -12.35
CA ALA A 4 1.81 14.65 -13.13
C ALA A 4 0.36 14.81 -13.65
N TYR A 5 -0.34 13.69 -13.85
CA TYR A 5 -1.76 13.68 -14.23
C TYR A 5 -2.71 13.82 -13.03
N GLY A 6 -2.20 13.93 -11.80
CA GLY A 6 -3.03 13.98 -10.59
C GLY A 6 -3.80 12.67 -10.33
N ALA A 7 -3.34 11.55 -10.89
CA ALA A 7 -4.01 10.24 -10.78
C ALA A 7 -3.69 9.54 -9.45
N ALA A 8 -3.98 10.21 -8.32
CA ALA A 8 -3.62 9.76 -6.98
C ALA A 8 -4.18 8.38 -6.63
N TYR A 9 -5.45 8.11 -6.96
CA TYR A 9 -6.09 6.82 -6.71
C TYR A 9 -5.47 5.69 -7.53
N THR A 10 -5.18 5.95 -8.81
CA THR A 10 -4.57 4.94 -9.68
C THR A 10 -3.14 4.64 -9.24
N LEU A 11 -2.37 5.65 -8.82
CA LEU A 11 -1.03 5.46 -8.28
C LEU A 11 -1.07 4.67 -6.97
N LYS A 12 -1.99 5.04 -6.07
CA LYS A 12 -2.19 4.35 -4.80
C LYS A 12 -2.56 2.88 -5.02
N GLU A 13 -3.52 2.59 -5.91
CA GLU A 13 -3.89 1.23 -6.27
C GLU A 13 -2.71 0.45 -6.86
N PHE A 14 -1.92 1.09 -7.72
CA PHE A 14 -0.75 0.48 -8.37
C PHE A 14 0.31 0.05 -7.36
N LEU A 15 0.63 0.90 -6.38
CA LEU A 15 1.67 0.64 -5.38
C LEU A 15 1.22 -0.28 -4.24
N THR A 16 -0.09 -0.39 -4.00
CA THR A 16 -0.65 -1.17 -2.87
C THR A 16 -1.27 -2.48 -3.38
N VAL A 17 -2.59 -2.51 -3.59
CA VAL A 17 -3.40 -3.70 -3.89
C VAL A 17 -3.08 -4.35 -5.23
N LYS A 18 -2.29 -3.72 -6.11
CA LYS A 18 -1.77 -4.33 -7.33
C LYS A 18 -0.32 -4.79 -7.25
N SER A 19 0.41 -4.45 -6.18
CA SER A 19 1.82 -4.80 -5.99
C SER A 19 2.05 -5.47 -4.63
N ASP A 20 2.05 -4.69 -3.55
CA ASP A 20 2.71 -5.03 -2.28
C ASP A 20 1.76 -5.25 -1.10
N ASP A 21 0.46 -4.96 -1.25
CA ASP A 21 -0.53 -5.17 -0.19
C ASP A 21 -1.12 -6.59 -0.29
N VAL A 22 -0.61 -7.51 0.53
CA VAL A 22 -0.99 -8.94 0.50
C VAL A 22 -2.43 -9.15 0.94
N GLU A 23 -2.86 -8.48 2.02
CA GLU A 23 -4.22 -8.58 2.53
C GLU A 23 -5.20 -7.88 1.57
N GLY A 24 -4.86 -6.65 1.17
CA GLY A 24 -5.69 -5.83 0.28
C GLY A 24 -5.89 -6.45 -1.10
N ARG A 25 -4.93 -7.22 -1.63
CA ARG A 25 -5.09 -7.98 -2.89
C ARG A 25 -6.26 -8.96 -2.84
N THR A 26 -6.40 -9.69 -1.75
CA THR A 26 -7.44 -10.72 -1.61
C THR A 26 -8.81 -10.07 -1.48
N THR A 27 -8.93 -9.05 -0.64
CA THR A 27 -10.16 -8.28 -0.45
C THR A 27 -10.57 -7.56 -1.74
N MET A 28 -9.60 -7.00 -2.48
CA MET A 28 -9.86 -6.35 -3.76
C MET A 28 -10.36 -7.36 -4.80
N TYR A 29 -9.80 -8.57 -4.84
CA TYR A 29 -10.28 -9.63 -5.73
C TYR A 29 -11.74 -10.02 -5.42
N GLU A 30 -12.09 -10.22 -4.15
CA GLU A 30 -13.47 -10.51 -3.75
C GLU A 30 -14.43 -9.37 -4.13
N LYS A 31 -14.00 -8.13 -3.95
CA LYS A 31 -14.76 -6.93 -4.29
C LYS A 31 -15.03 -6.81 -5.78
N ILE A 32 -14.04 -7.12 -6.61
CA ILE A 32 -14.18 -7.20 -8.07
C ILE A 32 -15.23 -8.24 -8.46
N VAL A 33 -15.17 -9.43 -7.86
CA VAL A 33 -16.14 -10.50 -8.12
C VAL A 33 -17.56 -10.11 -7.66
N LYS A 34 -17.68 -9.40 -6.54
CA LYS A 34 -18.96 -8.90 -5.99
C LYS A 34 -19.50 -7.66 -6.71
N GLY A 35 -18.76 -7.09 -7.66
CA GLY A 35 -19.14 -5.88 -8.41
C GLY A 35 -18.99 -4.57 -7.63
N ASN A 36 -18.38 -4.58 -6.44
CA ASN A 36 -18.19 -3.41 -5.59
C ASN A 36 -16.71 -3.01 -5.55
N ASN A 37 -16.25 -2.32 -6.60
CA ASN A 37 -14.84 -1.98 -6.84
C ASN A 37 -14.36 -0.76 -6.03
N PHE A 38 -14.57 -0.78 -4.71
CA PHE A 38 -14.08 0.29 -3.84
C PHE A 38 -12.66 -0.01 -3.34
N LEU A 39 -11.79 0.99 -3.48
CA LEU A 39 -10.38 0.89 -3.10
C LEU A 39 -10.22 1.02 -1.58
N GLU A 40 -9.88 -0.08 -0.93
CA GLU A 40 -9.36 -0.12 0.44
C GLU A 40 -7.93 -0.63 0.38
N THR A 41 -7.02 0.07 1.05
CA THR A 41 -5.58 -0.21 1.00
C THR A 41 -5.00 -0.13 2.39
N GLY A 42 -4.13 -1.08 2.74
CA GLY A 42 -3.28 -0.99 3.92
C GLY A 42 -1.94 -0.30 3.65
N LEU A 43 -1.00 -0.51 4.57
CA LEU A 43 0.41 -0.19 4.40
C LEU A 43 1.08 -1.24 3.49
N PRO A 44 1.90 -0.83 2.51
CA PRO A 44 2.67 -1.77 1.68
C PRO A 44 3.69 -2.56 2.52
N GLU A 45 3.87 -3.85 2.20
CA GLU A 45 4.90 -4.68 2.85
C GLU A 45 6.33 -4.16 2.59
N SER A 46 6.57 -3.56 1.42
CA SER A 46 7.86 -2.94 1.10
C SER A 46 8.24 -1.82 2.08
N PHE A 47 7.26 -1.07 2.57
CA PHE A 47 7.48 -0.06 3.60
C PHE A 47 7.82 -0.70 4.96
N HIS A 48 7.16 -1.81 5.31
CA HIS A 48 7.46 -2.56 6.53
C HIS A 48 8.88 -3.13 6.52
N VAL A 49 9.31 -3.68 5.38
CA VAL A 49 10.69 -4.16 5.19
C VAL A 49 11.68 -3.00 5.34
N LEU A 50 11.43 -1.85 4.71
CA LEU A 50 12.28 -0.67 4.84
C LEU A 50 12.45 -0.24 6.31
N VAL A 51 11.36 -0.17 7.08
CA VAL A 51 11.44 0.18 8.51
C VAL A 51 12.29 -0.82 9.28
N LYS A 52 12.15 -2.13 9.00
CA LYS A 52 12.97 -3.17 9.63
C LYS A 52 14.44 -3.08 9.24
N GLU A 53 14.75 -2.77 7.98
CA GLU A 53 16.12 -2.59 7.50
C GLU A 53 16.80 -1.40 8.18
N LEU A 54 16.10 -0.27 8.32
CA LEU A 54 16.61 0.90 9.06
C LEU A 54 16.84 0.58 10.54
N LYS A 55 15.91 -0.14 11.19
CA LYS A 55 16.09 -0.63 12.56
C LYS A 55 17.28 -1.58 12.71
N GLY A 56 17.57 -2.38 11.69
CA GLY A 56 18.76 -3.23 11.63
C GLY A 56 20.08 -2.45 11.63
N LEU A 57 20.07 -1.19 11.19
CA LEU A 57 21.21 -0.25 11.22
C LEU A 57 21.31 0.54 12.54
N CYS A 58 20.54 0.15 13.57
CA CYS A 58 20.42 0.89 14.83
C CYS A 58 19.83 2.31 14.66
N LEU A 59 19.06 2.55 13.59
CA LEU A 59 18.28 3.76 13.44
C LEU A 59 16.90 3.55 14.07
N ASP A 60 16.52 4.45 14.97
CA ASP A 60 15.19 4.42 15.57
C ASP A 60 14.19 5.13 14.66
N VAL A 61 13.18 4.38 14.22
CA VAL A 61 12.15 4.85 13.28
C VAL A 61 10.80 4.39 13.83
N GLU A 62 9.97 5.37 14.16
CA GLU A 62 8.63 5.15 14.68
C GLU A 62 7.60 5.85 13.79
N LEU A 63 6.43 5.23 13.66
CA LEU A 63 5.26 5.87 13.07
C LEU A 63 4.64 6.74 14.15
N LEU A 64 4.60 8.05 13.91
CA LEU A 64 3.91 8.96 14.80
C LEU A 64 2.40 8.83 14.54
N GLU A 65 1.65 8.48 15.59
CA GLU A 65 0.20 8.56 15.56
C GLU A 65 -0.22 10.04 15.69
N GLU A 66 -1.23 10.44 14.90
CA GLU A 66 -1.85 11.77 14.96
C GLU A 66 -2.97 11.82 16.02
#